data_AF-E6QCI7-F1
#
_entry.id   AF-E6QCI7-F1
#
_cell.length_a   1.000
_cell.length_b   1.000
_cell.length_c   1.000
_cell.angle_alpha   90.00
_cell.angle_beta   90.00
_cell.angle_gamma   90.00
#
_symmetry.space_group_name_H-M   'P 1'
#
loop_
_entity.id
_entity.type
_entity.pdbx_description
1 polymer ?
#
loop_
_entity_poly.entity_id
_entity_poly.type
_entity_poly.pdbx_seq_one_letter_code
_entity_poly.pdbx_strand_id
1 'polypeptide(L)'
;MDQSPRQEISIHQSLHKPMLVLGGERNLVLMLGVLAGIFIFSLAQLWAAVIGIILWVFGTWGLAQLAKYDPILSKTGKRSIQYKKYYPASATPFARNRAIK
;
A
#
# COMPACT_ATOMS: atom_id res chain seq x y z
N MET A 1 -48.98 13.30 5.89
CA MET A 1 -48.51 13.68 4.55
C MET A 1 -47.03 13.99 4.66
N ASP A 2 -46.17 13.02 4.39
CA ASP A 2 -44.76 13.27 4.12
C ASP A 2 -44.32 12.26 3.05
N GLN A 3 -44.50 12.65 1.78
CA GLN A 3 -44.02 11.91 0.61
C GLN A 3 -42.76 12.59 0.11
N SER A 4 -41.70 12.55 0.91
CA SER A 4 -40.37 12.94 0.45
C SER A 4 -39.80 11.81 -0.42
N PRO A 5 -39.52 12.03 -1.72
CA PRO A 5 -38.97 10.98 -2.58
C PRO A 5 -37.59 10.58 -2.08
N ARG A 6 -37.44 9.32 -1.65
CA ARG A 6 -36.14 8.76 -1.26
C ARG A 6 -35.26 8.67 -2.49
N GLN A 7 -34.27 9.56 -2.62
CA GLN A 7 -33.26 9.48 -3.66
C GLN A 7 -32.31 8.30 -3.36
N GLU A 8 -32.46 7.22 -4.11
CA GLU A 8 -31.54 6.09 -4.08
C GLU A 8 -30.35 6.39 -4.99
N ILE A 9 -29.24 6.79 -4.38
CA ILE A 9 -27.99 7.07 -5.09
C ILE A 9 -27.25 5.74 -5.27
N SER A 10 -27.14 5.26 -6.51
CA SER A 10 -26.36 4.04 -6.80
C SER A 10 -24.87 4.31 -6.57
N ILE A 11 -24.31 3.74 -5.51
CA ILE A 11 -22.88 3.83 -5.22
C ILE A 11 -22.13 2.77 -6.05
N HIS A 12 -21.35 3.23 -7.02
CA HIS A 12 -20.51 2.35 -7.83
C HIS A 12 -19.28 1.88 -7.06
N GLN A 13 -18.95 0.59 -7.15
CA GLN A 13 -17.76 0.03 -6.49
C GLN A 13 -16.44 0.67 -6.97
N SER A 14 -16.41 1.27 -8.15
CA SER A 14 -15.25 2.00 -8.67
C SER A 14 -14.82 3.16 -7.77
N LEU A 15 -15.72 3.74 -6.97
CA LEU A 15 -15.39 4.83 -6.04
C LEU A 15 -14.50 4.38 -4.87
N HIS A 16 -14.56 3.10 -4.48
CA HIS A 16 -13.86 2.60 -3.30
C HIS A 16 -12.66 1.72 -3.63
N LYS A 17 -12.60 1.10 -4.82
CA LYS A 17 -11.49 0.20 -5.16
C LYS A 17 -10.16 0.97 -5.28
N PRO A 18 -9.10 0.58 -4.56
CA PRO A 18 -7.80 1.21 -4.70
C PRO A 18 -7.27 0.97 -6.12
N MET A 19 -6.73 2.02 -6.75
CA MET A 19 -6.17 1.95 -8.10
C MET A 19 -4.77 1.32 -8.05
N LEU A 20 -4.66 0.08 -8.54
CA LEU A 20 -3.39 -0.61 -8.72
C LEU A 20 -2.76 -0.23 -10.06
N VAL A 21 -1.45 -0.07 -10.10
CA VAL A 21 -0.66 0.23 -11.30
C VAL A 21 0.36 -0.89 -11.50
N LEU A 22 0.41 -1.49 -12.70
CA LEU A 22 1.27 -2.65 -12.99
C LEU A 22 1.10 -3.84 -12.02
N GLY A 23 -0.10 -3.99 -11.45
CA GLY A 23 -0.39 -5.02 -10.45
C GLY A 23 0.13 -4.70 -9.04
N GLY A 24 0.77 -3.55 -8.83
CA GLY A 24 1.27 -3.05 -7.54
C GLY A 24 0.53 -1.80 -7.04
N GLU A 25 0.78 -1.39 -5.79
CA GLU A 25 0.31 -0.09 -5.29
C GLU A 25 0.98 1.05 -6.07
N ARG A 26 0.18 2.00 -6.58
CA ARG A 26 0.67 3.13 -7.39
C ARG A 26 1.87 3.86 -6.78
N ASN A 27 1.79 4.24 -5.51
CA ASN A 27 2.84 5.05 -4.87
C ASN A 27 4.19 4.33 -4.84
N LEU A 28 4.17 3.02 -4.57
CA LEU A 28 5.37 2.20 -4.49
C LEU A 28 5.98 1.97 -5.88
N VAL A 29 5.14 1.65 -6.87
CA VAL A 29 5.59 1.43 -8.26
C VAL A 29 6.18 2.71 -8.85
N LEU A 30 5.56 3.87 -8.61
CA LEU A 30 6.08 5.15 -9.06
C LEU A 30 7.41 5.50 -8.37
N MET A 31 7.52 5.32 -7.05
CA MET A 31 8.79 5.54 -6.35
C MET A 31 9.90 4.64 -6.88
N LEU A 32 9.62 3.36 -7.10
CA LEU A 32 10.58 2.42 -7.66
C LEU A 32 11.00 2.83 -9.08
N GLY A 33 10.05 3.23 -9.93
CA GLY A 33 10.36 3.71 -11.29
C GLY A 33 11.25 4.94 -11.30
N VAL A 34 11.00 5.90 -10.41
CA VAL A 34 11.85 7.09 -10.25
C VAL A 34 13.25 6.70 -9.74
N LEU A 35 13.34 5.85 -8.71
CA LEU A 35 14.62 5.37 -8.18
C LEU A 35 15.43 4.61 -9.22
N ALA A 36 14.78 3.73 -9.99
CA ALA A 36 15.42 3.00 -11.08
C ALA A 36 15.90 3.95 -12.18
N GLY A 37 15.08 4.94 -12.56
CA GLY A 37 15.48 5.98 -13.51
C GLY A 37 16.74 6.72 -13.03
N ILE A 38 16.73 7.23 -11.79
CA ILE A 38 17.89 7.92 -11.20
C ILE A 38 19.13 7.01 -11.19
N PHE A 39 18.97 5.74 -10.84
CA PHE A 39 20.05 4.77 -10.81
C PHE A 39 20.71 4.56 -12.18
N ILE A 40 19.90 4.43 -13.24
CA ILE A 40 20.38 4.28 -14.62
C ILE A 40 21.16 5.54 -15.04
N PHE A 41 20.62 6.73 -14.76
CA PHE A 41 21.30 7.99 -15.09
C PHE A 41 22.59 8.21 -14.29
N SER A 42 22.65 7.73 -13.04
CA SER A 42 23.79 7.98 -12.15
C SER A 42 25.07 7.28 -12.57
N LEU A 43 25.01 6.09 -13.16
CA LEU A 43 26.21 5.32 -13.51
C LEU A 43 26.70 5.56 -14.95
N ALA A 44 25.86 6.10 -15.84
CA ALA A 44 26.18 6.44 -17.25
C ALA A 44 26.94 5.36 -18.07
N GLN A 45 26.95 4.11 -17.60
CA GLN A 45 27.70 2.99 -18.17
C GLN A 45 26.69 1.97 -18.74
N LEU A 46 26.97 1.42 -19.92
CA LEU A 46 26.07 0.45 -20.59
C LEU A 46 25.72 -0.76 -19.70
N TRP A 47 26.70 -1.27 -18.94
CA TRP A 47 26.49 -2.37 -18.00
C TRP A 47 25.57 -1.99 -16.84
N ALA A 48 25.65 -0.74 -16.37
CA ALA A 48 24.79 -0.26 -15.30
C ALA A 48 23.34 -0.10 -15.75
N ALA A 49 23.11 0.28 -17.02
CA ALA A 49 21.77 0.33 -17.59
C ALA A 49 21.11 -1.05 -17.60
N VAL A 50 21.84 -2.11 -17.97
CA VAL A 50 21.33 -3.49 -17.95
C VAL A 50 20.96 -3.91 -16.53
N ILE A 51 21.83 -3.66 -15.55
CA ILE A 51 21.56 -3.99 -14.14
C ILE A 51 20.36 -3.18 -13.62
N GLY A 52 20.25 -1.90 -13.98
CA GLY A 52 19.15 -1.03 -13.61
C GLY A 52 17.81 -1.50 -14.17
N ILE A 53 17.76 -1.95 -15.43
CA ILE A 53 16.56 -2.53 -16.04
C ILE A 53 16.17 -3.83 -15.33
N ILE A 54 17.13 -4.72 -15.06
CA ILE A 54 16.87 -5.96 -14.33
C ILE A 54 16.29 -5.63 -12.94
N LEU A 55 16.91 -4.72 -12.20
CA LEU A 55 16.42 -4.28 -10.90
C LEU A 55 15.01 -3.69 -10.98
N TRP A 56 14.72 -2.91 -12.01
CA TRP A 56 13.40 -2.33 -12.22
C TRP A 56 12.34 -3.38 -12.50
N VAL A 57 12.62 -4.34 -13.40
CA VAL A 57 11.69 -5.44 -13.72
C VAL A 57 11.47 -6.35 -12.51
N PHE A 58 12.53 -6.77 -11.83
CA PHE A 58 12.41 -7.61 -10.64
C PHE A 58 11.72 -6.86 -9.48
N GLY A 59 12.02 -5.58 -9.30
CA GLY A 59 11.40 -4.75 -8.29
C GLY A 59 9.90 -4.57 -8.55
N THR A 60 9.50 -4.23 -9.78
CA THR A 60 8.09 -4.08 -10.15
C THR A 60 7.33 -5.41 -10.03
N TRP A 61 7.96 -6.52 -10.41
CA TRP A 61 7.39 -7.86 -10.23
C TRP A 61 7.19 -8.22 -8.75
N GLY A 62 8.18 -7.94 -7.90
CA GLY A 62 8.08 -8.15 -6.46
C GLY A 62 6.97 -7.30 -5.81
N LEU A 63 6.87 -6.02 -6.20
CA LEU A 63 5.78 -5.14 -5.75
C LEU A 63 4.41 -5.63 -6.22
N ALA A 64 4.31 -6.16 -7.44
CA ALA A 64 3.07 -6.73 -7.96
C ALA A 64 2.65 -7.99 -7.18
N GLN A 65 3.61 -8.82 -6.77
CA GLN A 65 3.32 -9.99 -5.94
C GLN A 65 2.87 -9.60 -4.52
N LEU A 66 3.48 -8.55 -3.94
CA LEU A 66 3.09 -8.03 -2.62
C LEU A 66 1.69 -7.42 -2.62
N ALA A 67 1.31 -6.70 -3.68
CA ALA A 67 0.00 -6.08 -3.78
C ALA A 67 -1.15 -7.08 -3.97
N LYS A 68 -0.86 -8.33 -4.38
CA LYS A 68 -1.85 -9.43 -4.33
C LYS A 68 -2.27 -9.78 -2.91
N TYR A 69 -1.37 -9.59 -1.93
CA TYR A 69 -1.68 -9.84 -0.51
C TYR A 69 -2.36 -8.65 0.14
N ASP A 70 -1.85 -7.44 -0.09
CA ASP A 70 -2.45 -6.23 0.45
C ASP A 70 -2.32 -5.05 -0.54
N PRO A 71 -3.43 -4.58 -1.13
CA PRO A 71 -3.41 -3.50 -2.12
C PRO A 71 -3.09 -2.11 -1.53
N ILE A 72 -3.06 -1.94 -0.19
CA ILE A 72 -2.84 -0.64 0.49
C ILE A 72 -1.63 -0.70 1.44
N LEU A 73 -0.58 -1.44 1.03
CA LEU A 73 0.63 -1.68 1.82
C LEU A 73 1.31 -0.42 2.37
N SER A 74 1.36 0.69 1.62
CA SER A 74 2.05 1.92 2.05
C SER A 74 1.45 2.53 3.31
N LYS A 75 0.11 2.49 3.43
CA LYS A 75 -0.60 3.07 4.58
C LYS A 75 -0.76 2.03 5.69
N THR A 76 -1.13 0.81 5.36
CA THR A 76 -1.36 -0.26 6.34
C THR A 76 -0.05 -0.74 6.96
N GLY A 77 1.03 -0.86 6.18
CA GLY A 77 2.32 -1.38 6.65
C GLY A 77 2.97 -0.50 7.72
N LYS A 78 2.92 0.83 7.57
CA LYS A 78 3.39 1.75 8.63
C LYS A 78 2.58 1.57 9.92
N ARG A 79 1.28 1.34 9.78
CA ARG A 79 0.36 1.17 10.90
C ARG A 79 0.59 -0.18 11.60
N SER A 80 0.82 -1.25 10.84
CA SER A 80 1.07 -2.59 11.39
C SER A 80 2.39 -2.66 12.16
N ILE A 81 3.41 -1.91 11.73
CA ILE A 81 4.69 -1.80 12.45
C ILE A 81 4.53 -1.00 13.75
N GLN A 82 3.68 0.04 13.75
CA GLN A 82 3.46 0.87 14.95
C GLN A 82 2.65 0.16 16.04
N TYR A 83 1.82 -0.82 15.68
CA TYR A 83 1.01 -1.53 16.67
C TYR A 83 1.82 -2.56 17.45
N LYS A 84 1.53 -2.65 18.76
CA LYS A 84 2.08 -3.71 19.61
C LYS A 84 1.58 -5.06 19.11
N LYS A 85 2.49 -6.05 19.09
CA LYS A 85 2.17 -7.45 18.75
C LYS A 85 1.04 -8.03 19.61
N TYR A 86 0.91 -7.55 20.84
CA TYR A 86 -0.16 -7.95 21.75
C TYR A 86 -0.84 -6.71 22.32
N TYR A 87 -2.15 -6.61 22.11
CA TYR A 87 -3.01 -5.63 22.75
C TYR A 87 -3.84 -6.38 23.81
N PRO A 88 -3.63 -6.14 25.11
CA PRO A 88 -4.43 -6.80 26.13
C PRO A 88 -5.90 -6.43 25.94
N ALA A 89 -6.79 -7.42 26.05
CA ALA A 89 -8.22 -7.20 25.95
C ALA A 89 -8.69 -6.32 27.11
N SER A 90 -9.05 -5.08 26.79
CA SER A 90 -9.70 -4.15 27.71
C SER A 90 -11.17 -4.05 27.32
N ALA A 91 -12.07 -4.54 28.19
CA ALA A 91 -13.51 -4.53 27.93
C ALA A 91 -14.11 -3.12 27.83
N THR A 92 -13.42 -2.11 28.37
CA THR A 92 -13.82 -0.70 28.33
C THR A 92 -12.60 0.21 28.13
N PRO A 93 -12.77 1.41 27.52
CA PRO A 93 -11.67 2.39 27.36
C PRO A 93 -11.03 2.83 28.68
N PHE A 94 -11.74 2.68 29.80
CA PHE A 94 -11.29 3.04 31.15
C PHE A 94 -10.71 1.85 31.93
N ALA A 95 -10.60 0.67 31.32
CA ALA A 95 -10.07 -0.49 32.01
C ALA A 95 -8.60 -0.27 32.39
N ARG A 96 -8.27 -0.48 33.67
CA ARG A 96 -6.90 -0.39 34.17
C ARG A 96 -6.02 -1.37 33.40
N ASN A 97 -4.96 -0.85 32.76
CA ASN A 97 -4.05 -1.65 31.94
C ASN A 97 -3.49 -2.80 32.79
N ARG A 98 -3.91 -4.03 32.48
CA ARG A 98 -3.43 -5.22 33.18
C ARG A 98 -2.06 -5.54 32.59
N ALA A 99 -1.01 -5.03 33.22
CA ALA A 99 0.36 -5.34 32.83
C ALA A 99 0.56 -6.85 32.98
N ILE A 100 0.64 -7.55 31.86
CA ILE A 100 1.02 -8.97 31.83
C ILE A 100 2.55 -8.97 31.84
N LYS A 101 3.13 -9.52 32.90
CA LYS A 101 4.58 -9.59 33.15
C LYS A 101 5.22 -10.66 32.26
#